data_AF-A0A525I5V4-F1
#
_entry.id   AF-A0A525I5V4-F1
#
_cell.length_a   1.000
_cell.length_b   1.000
_cell.length_c   1.000
_cell.angle_alpha   90.00
_cell.angle_beta   90.00
_cell.angle_gamma   90.00
#
_symmetry.space_group_name_H-M   'P 1'
#
loop_
_entity.id
_entity.type
_entity.pdbx_description
1 polymer ?
#
loop_
_entity_poly.entity_id
_entity_poly.type
_entity_poly.pdbx_seq_one_letter_code
_entity_poly.pdbx_strand_id
1 'polypeptide(L)'
;MAAKVWVIPAARMKAGREHRVPLSGSAHAILRELSRVKISEFVFPGHRRGKPLSHVAMANAMRRLSVGQVTVHGFRSGFRDWAGNETNFLREVAEAALAHLVGDAAEQAYRRGDALEKRPVLMNGWAAHCQLKANSNVIRLKG
;
A
#
# COMPACT_ATOMS: atom_id res chain seq x y z
N MET A 1 -20.78 2.46 3.72
CA MET A 1 -20.00 3.17 2.67
C MET A 1 -19.22 2.12 1.88
N ALA A 2 -19.46 1.99 0.58
CA ALA A 2 -18.73 1.06 -0.26
C ALA A 2 -17.22 1.39 -0.20
N ALA A 3 -16.37 0.39 0.07
CA ALA A 3 -14.93 0.61 0.15
C ALA A 3 -14.42 1.16 -1.20
N LYS A 4 -13.62 2.23 -1.16
CA LYS A 4 -12.94 2.76 -2.35
C LYS A 4 -11.77 1.82 -2.65
N VAL A 5 -12.01 0.84 -3.52
CA VAL A 5 -11.06 -0.22 -3.86
C VAL A 5 -10.22 0.21 -5.05
N TRP A 6 -8.90 0.16 -4.90
CA TRP A 6 -7.98 0.21 -6.02
C TRP A 6 -7.86 -1.18 -6.64
N VAL A 7 -8.16 -1.28 -7.93
CA VAL A 7 -8.08 -2.54 -8.69
C VAL A 7 -6.88 -2.50 -9.62
N ILE A 8 -6.03 -3.52 -9.51
CA ILE A 8 -4.91 -3.77 -10.42
C ILE A 8 -5.29 -4.99 -11.26
N PRO A 9 -5.53 -4.83 -12.58
CA PRO A 9 -5.92 -5.92 -13.45
C PRO A 9 -4.91 -7.05 -13.47
N ALA A 10 -5.39 -8.28 -13.68
CA ALA A 10 -4.57 -9.48 -13.83
C ALA A 10 -3.42 -9.31 -14.83
N ALA A 11 -3.66 -8.63 -15.96
CA ALA A 11 -2.67 -8.35 -16.99
C ALA A 11 -1.46 -7.53 -16.52
N ARG A 12 -1.59 -6.82 -15.38
CA ARG A 12 -0.50 -6.02 -14.77
C ARG A 12 0.15 -6.71 -13.58
N MET A 13 -0.35 -7.88 -13.18
CA MET A 13 0.12 -8.63 -12.01
C MET A 13 0.99 -9.80 -12.45
N LYS A 14 2.13 -9.99 -11.78
CA LYS A 14 3.05 -11.11 -12.06
C LYS A 14 2.37 -12.48 -11.97
N ALA A 15 1.42 -12.64 -11.06
CA ALA A 15 0.70 -13.88 -10.83
C ALA A 15 -0.55 -14.05 -11.71
N GLY A 16 -0.82 -13.13 -12.65
CA GLY A 16 -1.97 -13.23 -13.56
C GLY A 16 -3.34 -13.18 -12.86
N ARG A 17 -3.40 -12.70 -11.62
CA ARG A 17 -4.63 -12.58 -10.83
C ARG A 17 -4.88 -11.12 -10.51
N GLU A 18 -6.14 -10.69 -10.62
CA GLU A 18 -6.55 -9.34 -10.21
C GLU A 18 -6.19 -9.10 -8.74
N HIS A 19 -5.62 -7.94 -8.45
CA HIS A 19 -5.33 -7.54 -7.09
C HIS A 19 -6.15 -6.32 -6.71
N ARG A 20 -6.99 -6.48 -5.68
CA ARG A 20 -7.85 -5.44 -5.15
C ARG A 20 -7.29 -4.97 -3.82
N VAL A 21 -7.18 -3.66 -3.63
CA VAL A 21 -6.66 -3.02 -2.42
C VAL A 21 -7.69 -2.01 -1.91
N PRO A 22 -8.38 -2.28 -0.80
CA PRO A 22 -9.23 -1.26 -0.18
C PRO A 22 -8.35 -0.14 0.36
N LEU A 23 -8.64 1.10 -0.04
CA LEU A 23 -7.85 2.25 0.38
C LEU A 23 -8.30 2.75 1.76
N SER A 24 -7.34 3.08 2.62
CA SER A 24 -7.62 3.72 3.91
C SER A 24 -8.10 5.16 3.72
N GLY A 25 -8.71 5.72 4.76
CA GLY A 25 -9.11 7.14 4.77
C GLY A 25 -7.95 8.08 4.46
N SER A 26 -6.76 7.82 5.05
CA SER A 26 -5.54 8.61 4.81
C SER A 26 -5.03 8.48 3.38
N ALA A 27 -5.00 7.27 2.81
CA ALA A 27 -4.62 7.06 1.41
C ALA A 27 -5.57 7.80 0.46
N HIS A 28 -6.87 7.76 0.75
CA HIS A 28 -7.85 8.50 -0.05
C HIS A 28 -7.66 10.01 0.05
N ALA A 29 -7.36 10.54 1.24
CA ALA A 29 -7.08 11.97 1.41
C ALA A 29 -5.90 12.44 0.56
N ILE A 30 -4.80 11.68 0.56
CA ILE A 30 -3.62 11.95 -0.28
C ILE A 30 -4.01 11.96 -1.77
N LEU A 31 -4.77 10.96 -2.23
CA LEU A 31 -5.19 10.88 -3.63
C LEU A 31 -6.09 12.06 -4.05
N ARG A 32 -6.96 12.55 -3.16
CA ARG A 32 -7.77 13.73 -3.45
C ARG A 32 -6.90 14.97 -3.63
N GLU A 33 -5.90 15.19 -2.78
CA GLU A 33 -5.00 16.33 -2.94
C GLU A 33 -4.20 16.22 -4.24
N LEU A 34 -3.67 15.04 -4.56
CA LEU A 34 -2.98 14.81 -5.83
C LEU A 34 -3.89 15.01 -7.05
N SER A 35 -5.18 14.68 -6.95
CA SER A 35 -6.12 14.90 -8.07
C SER A 35 -6.34 16.37 -8.39
N ARG A 36 -6.20 17.28 -7.42
CA ARG A 36 -6.34 18.73 -7.63
C ARG A 36 -5.19 19.33 -8.42
N VAL A 37 -4.01 18.73 -8.32
CA VAL A 37 -2.77 19.16 -9.00
C VAL A 37 -2.37 18.21 -10.13
N LYS A 38 -3.34 17.48 -10.69
CA LYS A 38 -3.10 16.45 -11.71
C LYS A 38 -2.56 17.09 -13.00
N ILE A 39 -1.36 16.69 -13.40
CA ILE A 39 -0.69 17.16 -14.63
C ILE A 39 -0.59 16.09 -15.73
N SER A 40 -1.02 14.84 -15.46
CA SER A 40 -0.96 13.72 -16.40
C SER A 40 -1.95 12.62 -16.03
N GLU A 41 -2.04 11.56 -16.84
CA GLU A 41 -2.80 10.34 -16.51
C GLU A 41 -2.27 9.58 -15.28
N PHE A 42 -0.99 9.76 -14.93
CA PHE A 42 -0.37 9.10 -13.78
C PHE A 42 -0.70 9.83 -12.47
N VAL A 43 -0.99 9.05 -11.42
CA VAL A 43 -1.15 9.56 -10.05
C VAL A 43 0.15 10.21 -9.55
N PHE A 44 1.29 9.60 -9.86
CA PHE A 44 2.63 10.12 -9.56
C PHE A 44 3.37 10.36 -10.89
N PRO A 45 3.31 11.58 -11.45
CA PRO A 45 4.02 11.92 -12.67
C PRO A 45 5.53 11.96 -12.43
N GLY A 46 6.30 11.53 -13.43
CA GLY A 46 7.76 11.64 -13.45
C GLY A 46 8.22 12.96 -14.06
N HIS A 47 9.53 13.20 -14.04
CA HIS A 47 10.14 14.39 -14.65
C HIS A 47 9.98 14.43 -16.18
N ARG A 48 10.00 13.27 -16.84
CA ARG A 48 9.74 13.17 -18.28
C ARG A 48 8.24 13.25 -18.54
N ARG A 49 7.82 14.15 -19.44
CA ARG A 49 6.41 14.33 -19.82
C ARG A 49 5.80 12.99 -20.26
N GLY A 50 4.61 12.69 -19.75
CA GLY A 50 3.87 11.47 -20.09
C GLY A 50 4.51 10.18 -19.57
N LYS A 51 5.41 10.24 -18.59
CA LYS A 51 5.98 9.06 -17.92
C LYS A 51 5.69 9.08 -16.42
N PRO A 52 5.51 7.92 -15.78
CA PRO A 52 5.33 7.84 -14.34
C PRO A 52 6.63 8.15 -13.59
N LEU A 53 6.50 8.39 -12.29
CA LEU A 53 7.62 8.45 -11.35
C LEU A 53 8.47 7.18 -11.47
N SER A 54 9.79 7.35 -11.62
CA SER A 54 10.71 6.21 -11.71
C SER A 54 11.03 5.63 -10.33
N HIS A 55 11.44 4.35 -10.29
CA HIS A 55 11.94 3.71 -9.07
C HIS A 55 13.11 4.49 -8.44
N VAL A 56 14.00 5.04 -9.27
CA VAL A 56 15.15 5.84 -8.83
C VAL A 56 14.69 7.15 -8.18
N ALA A 57 13.67 7.80 -8.73
CA ALA A 57 13.10 9.02 -8.15
C ALA A 57 12.48 8.75 -6.77
N MET A 58 11.78 7.62 -6.61
CA MET A 58 11.27 7.20 -5.30
C MET A 58 12.40 6.94 -4.29
N ALA A 59 13.45 6.22 -4.70
CA ALA A 59 14.62 5.97 -3.84
C ALA A 59 15.31 7.28 -3.42
N ASN A 60 15.44 8.24 -4.33
CA ASN A 60 15.99 9.56 -4.03
C ASN A 60 15.11 10.36 -3.06
N ALA A 61 13.78 10.28 -3.19
CA ALA A 61 12.86 10.91 -2.26
C ALA A 61 13.02 10.34 -0.84
N MET A 62 13.13 9.01 -0.70
CA MET A 62 13.39 8.37 0.59
C MET A 62 14.74 8.81 1.20
N ARG A 63 15.80 8.87 0.38
CA ARG A 63 17.11 9.37 0.84
C ARG A 63 17.04 10.80 1.38
N ARG A 64 16.32 11.69 0.69
CA ARG A 64 16.14 13.10 1.10
C ARG A 64 15.34 13.26 2.38
N LEU A 65 14.43 12.33 2.66
CA LEU A 65 13.64 12.28 3.89
C LEU A 65 14.46 11.78 5.11
N SER A 66 15.74 11.43 4.92
CA SER A 66 16.64 10.91 5.97
C SER A 66 16.08 9.69 6.71
N VAL A 67 15.16 8.95 6.08
CA VAL A 67 14.61 7.69 6.58
C VAL A 67 15.57 6.52 6.28
N GLY A 68 16.75 6.53 6.91
CA GLY A 68 17.70 5.41 6.99
C GLY A 68 17.90 4.54 5.73
N GLN A 69 18.22 3.25 5.93
CA GLN A 69 18.28 2.23 4.86
C GLN A 69 16.88 1.68 4.51
N VAL A 70 15.86 2.54 4.42
CA VAL A 70 14.50 2.10 4.07
C VAL A 70 14.40 1.93 2.56
N THR A 71 14.03 0.72 2.13
CA THR A 71 13.69 0.43 0.73
C THR A 71 12.18 0.31 0.56
N VAL A 72 11.69 0.35 -0.68
CA VAL A 72 10.27 0.08 -0.97
C VAL A 72 9.86 -1.32 -0.49
N HIS A 73 10.79 -2.29 -0.53
CA HIS A 73 10.56 -3.62 0.04
C HIS A 73 10.39 -3.56 1.56
N GLY A 74 11.17 -2.71 2.24
CA GLY A 74 11.07 -2.46 3.67
C GLY A 74 9.67 -2.00 4.13
N PHE A 75 8.92 -1.27 3.30
CA PHE A 75 7.54 -0.91 3.64
C PHE A 75 6.59 -2.12 3.68
N ARG A 76 6.78 -3.10 2.77
CA ARG A 76 5.96 -4.31 2.74
C ARG A 76 6.29 -5.24 3.90
N SER A 77 7.57 -5.39 4.21
CA SER A 77 8.01 -6.16 5.38
C SER A 77 7.52 -5.51 6.67
N GLY A 78 7.68 -4.19 6.83
CA GLY A 78 7.18 -3.46 8.00
C GLY A 78 5.67 -3.58 8.20
N PHE A 79 4.89 -3.48 7.12
CA PHE A 79 3.44 -3.77 7.18
C PHE A 79 3.15 -5.19 7.67
N ARG A 80 3.89 -6.18 7.16
CA ARG A 80 3.67 -7.58 7.49
C ARG A 80 4.06 -7.91 8.93
N ASP A 81 5.18 -7.36 9.38
CA ASP A 81 5.71 -7.51 10.73
C ASP A 81 4.77 -6.86 11.74
N TRP A 82 4.34 -5.61 11.50
CA TRP A 82 3.34 -4.96 12.33
C TRP A 82 2.05 -5.78 12.42
N ALA A 83 1.50 -6.21 11.28
CA ALA A 83 0.26 -6.98 11.27
C ALA A 83 0.38 -8.31 12.03
N GLY A 84 1.55 -8.98 11.96
CA GLY A 84 1.77 -10.27 12.61
C GLY A 84 2.18 -10.20 14.08
N ASN A 85 2.97 -9.19 14.46
CA ASN A 85 3.63 -9.13 15.77
C ASN A 85 2.92 -8.19 16.75
N GLU A 86 2.21 -7.17 16.25
CA GLU A 86 1.63 -6.11 17.07
C GLU A 86 0.10 -6.08 17.04
N THR A 87 -0.54 -6.98 16.29
CA THR A 87 -2.00 -7.00 16.14
C THR A 87 -2.57 -8.42 16.11
N ASN A 88 -3.90 -8.52 16.19
CA ASN A 88 -4.63 -9.77 16.05
C ASN A 88 -5.19 -9.98 14.62
N PHE A 89 -4.67 -9.26 13.62
CA PHE A 89 -5.10 -9.48 12.24
C PHE A 89 -4.70 -10.88 11.77
N LEU A 90 -5.65 -11.59 11.14
CA LEU A 90 -5.38 -12.90 10.58
C LEU A 90 -4.28 -12.81 9.52
N ARG A 91 -3.32 -13.75 9.59
CA ARG A 91 -2.20 -13.85 8.64
C ARG A 91 -2.69 -13.82 7.19
N GLU A 92 -3.73 -14.59 6.88
CA GLU A 92 -4.32 -14.70 5.55
C GLU A 92 -4.78 -13.34 5.00
N VAL A 93 -5.33 -12.48 5.87
CA VAL A 93 -5.85 -11.17 5.49
C VAL A 93 -4.68 -10.22 5.19
N ALA A 94 -3.59 -10.29 5.98
CA ALA A 94 -2.37 -9.52 5.76
C ALA A 94 -1.64 -9.95 4.47
N GLU A 95 -1.49 -11.25 4.24
CA GLU A 95 -0.86 -11.80 3.03
C GLU A 95 -1.69 -11.49 1.78
N ALA A 96 -3.02 -11.57 1.87
CA ALA A 96 -3.91 -11.18 0.77
C ALA A 96 -3.83 -9.68 0.45
N ALA A 97 -3.61 -8.81 1.44
CA ALA A 97 -3.34 -7.38 1.22
C ALA A 97 -2.02 -7.13 0.46
N LEU A 98 -1.08 -8.07 0.54
CA LEU A 98 0.19 -8.06 -0.17
C LEU A 98 0.14 -8.78 -1.53
N ALA A 99 -1.01 -9.34 -1.94
CA ALA A 99 -1.11 -10.24 -3.10
C ALA A 99 -0.26 -11.51 -2.99
N HIS A 100 0.06 -11.94 -1.76
CA HIS A 100 0.72 -13.21 -1.50
C HIS A 100 -0.30 -14.35 -1.46
N LEU A 101 0.15 -15.55 -1.84
CA LEU A 101 -0.62 -16.77 -1.69
C LEU A 101 -0.23 -17.44 -0.38
N VAL A 102 -1.23 -17.98 0.33
CA VAL A 102 -1.05 -18.69 1.60
C VAL A 102 -1.62 -20.08 1.45
N GLY A 103 -0.86 -21.08 1.90
CA GLY A 103 -1.24 -22.48 1.81
C GLY A 103 -0.71 -23.18 0.57
N ASP A 104 -0.87 -24.49 0.54
CA ASP A 104 -0.55 -25.33 -0.61
C ASP A 104 -1.63 -25.23 -1.72
N ALA A 105 -1.44 -26.00 -2.80
CA ALA A 105 -2.38 -25.99 -3.92
C ALA A 105 -3.81 -26.43 -3.52
N ALA A 106 -3.94 -27.35 -2.56
CA ALA A 106 -5.24 -27.83 -2.10
C ALA A 106 -5.96 -26.75 -1.29
N GLU A 107 -5.29 -26.13 -0.32
CA GLU A 107 -5.84 -25.01 0.45
C GLU A 107 -6.24 -23.83 -0.45
N GLN A 108 -5.41 -23.52 -1.44
CA GLN A 108 -5.68 -22.45 -2.40
C GLN A 108 -6.89 -22.73 -3.29
N ALA A 109 -7.14 -24.00 -3.65
CA ALA A 109 -8.32 -24.38 -4.44
C ALA A 109 -9.63 -24.11 -3.67
N TYR A 110 -9.63 -24.31 -2.34
CA TYR A 110 -10.80 -24.01 -1.51
C TYR A 110 -10.92 -22.51 -1.16
N ARG A 111 -9.81 -21.76 -1.14
CA ARG A 111 -9.80 -20.30 -0.94
C ARG A 111 -10.20 -19.55 -2.21
N ARG A 112 -11.51 -19.51 -2.47
CA ARG A 112 -12.11 -18.79 -3.61
C ARG A 112 -12.14 -17.26 -3.49
N GLY A 113 -11.84 -16.70 -2.31
CA GLY A 113 -11.90 -15.26 -2.04
C GLY A 113 -10.55 -14.64 -1.63
N ASP A 114 -10.43 -13.32 -1.77
CA ASP A 114 -9.26 -12.51 -1.37
C ASP A 114 -9.47 -11.77 -0.03
N ALA A 115 -10.46 -12.21 0.76
CA ALA A 115 -10.87 -11.59 2.03
C ALA A 115 -11.11 -10.07 1.93
N LEU A 116 -11.57 -9.57 0.77
CA LEU A 116 -11.71 -8.13 0.50
C LEU A 116 -12.51 -7.40 1.58
N GLU A 117 -13.56 -7.98 2.14
CA GLU A 117 -14.41 -7.33 3.14
C GLU A 117 -13.73 -7.14 4.50
N LYS A 118 -12.73 -7.99 4.83
CA LYS A 118 -11.96 -7.89 6.08
C LYS A 118 -10.81 -6.89 5.98
N ARG A 119 -10.31 -6.65 4.75
CA ARG A 119 -9.13 -5.81 4.52
C ARG A 119 -9.32 -4.31 4.80
N PRO A 120 -10.50 -3.66 4.69
CA PRO A 120 -10.66 -2.27 5.09
C PRO A 120 -10.26 -1.97 6.54
N VAL A 121 -10.57 -2.88 7.47
CA VAL A 121 -10.19 -2.73 8.89
C VAL A 121 -8.68 -2.79 9.03
N LEU A 122 -8.03 -3.75 8.37
CA LEU A 122 -6.57 -3.88 8.32
C LEU A 122 -5.90 -2.62 7.73
N MET A 123 -6.39 -2.13 6.60
CA MET A 123 -5.81 -0.98 5.91
C MET A 123 -5.96 0.32 6.71
N ASN A 124 -7.07 0.49 7.42
CA ASN A 124 -7.24 1.62 8.35
C ASN A 124 -6.39 1.47 9.61
N GLY A 125 -6.26 0.25 10.16
CA GLY A 125 -5.36 -0.02 11.28
C GLY A 125 -3.91 0.32 10.95
N TRP A 126 -3.45 -0.06 9.75
CA TRP A 126 -2.11 0.29 9.28
C TRP A 126 -1.94 1.80 9.14
N ALA A 127 -2.92 2.46 8.52
CA ALA A 127 -2.90 3.92 8.39
C ALA A 127 -2.82 4.62 9.76
N ALA A 128 -3.54 4.12 10.77
CA ALA A 128 -3.49 4.64 12.13
C ALA A 128 -2.11 4.38 12.79
N HIS A 129 -1.49 3.22 12.56
CA HIS A 129 -0.15 2.93 13.04
C HIS A 129 0.90 3.87 12.41
N CYS A 130 0.78 4.18 11.11
CA CYS A 130 1.67 5.12 10.43
C CYS A 130 1.42 6.60 10.80
N GLN A 131 0.29 6.93 11.44
CA GLN A 131 0.00 8.30 11.84
C GLN A 131 0.92 8.75 12.98
N LEU A 132 1.21 10.05 12.98
CA LEU A 132 1.95 10.71 14.04
C LEU A 132 1.26 10.48 15.39
N LYS A 133 1.93 9.81 16.33
CA LYS A 133 1.64 10.02 17.74
C LYS A 133 2.21 11.38 18.12
N ALA A 134 1.52 12.14 18.97
CA ALA A 134 2.10 13.36 19.54
C ALA A 134 3.48 12.99 20.13
N ASN A 135 4.55 13.65 19.64
CA ASN A 135 5.98 13.40 19.94
C ASN A 135 6.73 12.34 19.10
N SER A 136 6.28 11.98 17.88
CA SER A 136 7.07 11.09 17.01
C SER A 136 8.10 11.80 16.11
N ASN A 137 9.17 11.08 15.76
CA ASN A 137 10.31 11.48 14.93
C ASN A 137 10.00 11.55 13.41
N VAL A 138 8.74 11.68 13.03
CA VAL A 138 8.32 11.70 11.62
C VAL A 138 8.22 13.15 11.16
N ILE A 139 9.04 13.50 10.17
CA ILE A 139 9.28 14.87 9.73
C ILE A 139 8.14 15.33 8.81
N ARG A 140 7.52 16.49 9.12
CA ARG A 140 6.63 17.20 8.18
C ARG A 140 7.47 17.75 7.03
N LEU A 141 7.12 17.40 5.80
CA LEU A 141 7.68 18.03 4.61
C LEU A 141 7.34 19.53 4.62
N LYS A 142 8.35 20.39 4.78
CA LYS A 142 8.22 21.83 4.52
C LYS A 142 8.16 22.00 3.00
N GLY A 143 7.08 22.64 2.54
CA GLY A 143 6.95 23.10 1.15
C GLY A 143 7.87 24.26 0.85
#